data_AF-A0A971CW46-F1
#
_entry.id   AF-A0A971CW46-F1
#
_cell.length_a   1.000
_cell.length_b   1.000
_cell.length_c   1.000
_cell.angle_alpha   90.00
_cell.angle_beta   90.00
_cell.angle_gamma   90.00
#
_symmetry.space_group_name_H-M   'P 1'
#
loop_
_entity.id
_entity.type
_entity.pdbx_description
1 polymer ?
#
loop_
_entity_poly.entity_id
_entity_poly.type
_entity_poly.pdbx_seq_one_letter_code
_entity_poly.pdbx_strand_id
1 'polypeptide(L)'
;MSVLTVNLKQLYQRRGLWLAYLMFAVFVWFSLMVALDEPRAGKGTFIGLIVLAFLVGMAAAVLQMEILTKPMAFCLPQHRRTVARFILMVGVAANAVAATLFLFYPGLPLAWQLLVLGSAFAAGLVFYLAGAWWVFLVRQPMALVGFLIAILFFGRQLGLHVRLERIVVLHPLAVMTIGVLTALAIWLYLTRADLARRNCLQPWIGFAEVFDRDKLRRSPQARSAAPWTRLKDHPRPWVQRLFLGGMTKCRPLSAARCACGAVYSSFALVLSQWTNVLFLVVVMTVFLGYLGGHLMVILFASLPIVAGAMSLSHGVLYSSLLLAGGRRERFCATLAVAVTGAVLVTAFMALVAALSVPLSRLLPDFTVYGQRLTYRAISARVFYGPWVLLPIAATIHLVFYRRPILSMILLMALMYAVVLFAELLSHDLRPLANAPAAGTLATLCWLVFILVLS
;
A
#
# COMPACT_ATOMS: atom_id res chain seq x y z
N MET A 1 33.17 14.52 4.43
CA MET A 1 32.30 13.70 3.55
C MET A 1 31.17 14.58 3.05
N SER A 2 30.96 14.71 1.73
CA SER A 2 29.82 15.46 1.22
C SER A 2 28.54 14.62 1.31
N VAL A 3 27.38 15.27 1.33
CA VAL A 3 26.08 14.57 1.35
C VAL A 3 25.89 13.73 0.09
N LEU A 4 26.46 14.16 -1.03
CA LEU A 4 26.52 13.39 -2.27
C LEU A 4 27.28 12.07 -2.06
N THR A 5 28.43 12.08 -1.38
CA THR A 5 29.20 10.85 -1.09
C THR A 5 28.41 9.87 -0.21
N VAL A 6 27.65 10.38 0.77
CA VAL A 6 26.79 9.56 1.64
C VAL A 6 25.63 8.95 0.86
N ASN A 7 24.94 9.74 0.02
CA ASN A 7 23.88 9.28 -0.86
C ASN A 7 24.39 8.22 -1.84
N LEU A 8 25.52 8.45 -2.51
CA LEU A 8 26.13 7.52 -3.46
C LEU A 8 26.56 6.22 -2.76
N LYS A 9 27.12 6.30 -1.56
CA LYS A 9 27.48 5.12 -0.77
C LYS A 9 26.24 4.32 -0.38
N GLN A 10 25.14 4.97 0.03
CA GLN A 10 23.89 4.26 0.30
C GLN A 10 23.28 3.64 -0.95
N LEU A 11 23.30 4.35 -2.07
CA LEU A 11 22.80 3.86 -3.36
C LEU A 11 23.58 2.63 -3.83
N TYR A 12 24.91 2.64 -3.68
CA TYR A 12 25.77 1.52 -4.05
C TYR A 12 25.62 0.33 -3.08
N GLN A 13 25.54 0.58 -1.78
CA GLN A 13 25.48 -0.49 -0.77
C GLN A 13 24.11 -1.19 -0.73
N ARG A 14 23.03 -0.55 -1.20
CA ARG A 14 21.67 -1.10 -1.10
C ARG A 14 21.18 -1.62 -2.44
N ARG A 15 21.56 -2.86 -2.77
CA ARG A 15 21.13 -3.58 -3.99
C ARG A 15 19.60 -3.63 -4.18
N GLY A 16 18.81 -3.59 -3.11
CA GLY A 16 17.34 -3.54 -3.21
C GLY A 16 16.78 -2.25 -3.83
N LEU A 17 17.49 -1.12 -3.71
CA LEU A 17 17.13 0.13 -4.39
C LEU A 17 17.34 0.03 -5.91
N TRP A 18 18.30 -0.79 -6.37
CA TRP A 18 18.54 -1.01 -7.80
C TRP A 18 17.35 -1.66 -8.48
N LEU A 19 16.71 -2.63 -7.82
CA LEU A 19 15.48 -3.24 -8.34
C LEU A 19 14.35 -2.22 -8.46
N ALA A 20 14.18 -1.36 -7.45
CA ALA A 20 13.19 -0.29 -7.49
C ALA A 20 13.48 0.72 -8.61
N TYR A 21 14.76 1.08 -8.83
CA TYR A 21 15.17 1.94 -9.94
C TYR A 21 14.97 1.28 -11.30
N LEU A 22 15.24 -0.02 -11.43
CA LEU A 22 15.00 -0.79 -12.64
C LEU A 22 13.49 -0.83 -12.97
N MET A 23 12.65 -1.18 -11.99
CA MET A 23 11.19 -1.18 -12.15
C MET A 23 10.67 0.20 -12.52
N PHE A 24 11.21 1.24 -11.88
CA PHE A 24 10.88 2.62 -12.20
C PHE A 24 11.30 2.97 -13.63
N ALA A 25 12.50 2.62 -14.06
CA ALA A 25 13.00 2.87 -15.42
C ALA A 25 12.15 2.16 -16.49
N VAL A 26 11.78 0.89 -16.25
CA VAL A 26 10.87 0.14 -17.14
C VAL A 26 9.51 0.82 -17.22
N PHE A 27 8.97 1.28 -16.09
CA PHE A 27 7.68 1.97 -16.07
C PHE A 27 7.74 3.33 -16.78
N VAL A 28 8.81 4.12 -16.59
CA VAL A 28 9.06 5.36 -17.33
C VAL A 28 9.11 5.07 -18.82
N TRP A 29 9.89 4.05 -19.22
CA TRP A 29 10.05 3.66 -20.61
C TRP A 29 8.70 3.32 -21.27
N PHE A 30 7.90 2.47 -20.64
CA PHE A 30 6.56 2.14 -21.14
C PHE A 30 5.63 3.36 -21.20
N SER A 31 5.68 4.24 -20.19
CA SER A 31 4.89 5.47 -20.19
C SER A 31 5.30 6.43 -21.33
N LEU A 32 6.59 6.46 -21.64
CA LEU A 32 7.16 7.30 -22.69
C LEU A 32 6.84 6.75 -24.09
N MET A 33 6.98 5.43 -24.30
CA MET A 33 6.59 4.78 -25.57
C MET A 33 5.11 5.01 -25.88
N VAL A 34 4.22 4.80 -24.89
CA VAL A 34 2.78 5.02 -25.08
C VAL A 34 2.45 6.47 -25.44
N ALA A 35 3.20 7.44 -24.90
CA ALA A 35 2.99 8.85 -25.21
C ALA A 35 3.52 9.24 -26.61
N LEU A 36 4.59 8.59 -27.08
CA LEU A 36 5.24 8.90 -28.36
C LEU A 36 4.62 8.18 -29.57
N ASP A 37 4.11 6.95 -29.40
CA ASP A 37 3.61 6.13 -30.53
C ASP A 37 2.26 6.62 -31.09
N GLU A 38 1.36 7.16 -30.25
CA GLU A 38 0.09 7.75 -30.70
C GLU A 38 -0.26 9.01 -29.89
N PRO A 39 0.35 10.18 -30.17
CA PRO A 39 0.04 11.42 -29.48
C PRO A 39 -1.38 11.89 -29.88
N ARG A 40 -2.38 11.50 -29.08
CA ARG A 40 -3.77 11.92 -29.26
C ARG A 40 -4.17 12.84 -28.12
N ALA A 41 -4.40 14.12 -28.42
CA ALA A 41 -4.90 15.10 -27.47
C ALA A 41 -6.21 14.63 -26.82
N GLY A 42 -6.34 14.85 -25.51
CA GLY A 42 -7.55 14.58 -24.76
C GLY A 42 -7.78 13.11 -24.39
N LYS A 43 -6.82 12.21 -24.63
CA LYS A 43 -6.92 10.79 -24.23
C LYS A 43 -6.30 10.49 -22.86
N GLY A 44 -5.67 11.46 -22.19
CA GLY A 44 -5.07 11.25 -20.88
C GLY A 44 -3.72 10.51 -20.91
N THR A 45 -3.10 10.35 -22.09
CA THR A 45 -1.86 9.57 -22.27
C THR A 45 -0.67 10.21 -21.55
N PHE A 46 -0.60 11.54 -21.51
CA PHE A 46 0.52 12.28 -20.91
C PHE A 46 0.51 12.31 -19.38
N ILE A 47 -0.60 11.92 -18.74
CA ILE A 47 -0.75 12.01 -17.29
C ILE A 47 -0.09 10.87 -16.54
N GLY A 48 0.07 9.71 -17.19
CA GLY A 48 0.80 8.60 -16.59
C GLY A 48 2.16 9.06 -16.06
N LEU A 49 2.82 9.97 -16.79
CA LEU A 49 4.10 10.57 -16.42
C LEU A 49 4.00 11.58 -15.28
N ILE A 50 2.93 12.40 -15.23
CA ILE A 50 2.67 13.32 -14.10
C ILE A 50 2.41 12.52 -12.81
N VAL A 51 1.62 11.45 -12.89
CA VAL A 51 1.37 10.59 -11.71
C VAL A 51 2.62 9.81 -11.33
N LEU A 52 3.47 9.44 -12.29
CA LEU A 52 4.75 8.81 -12.02
C LEU A 52 5.70 9.70 -11.20
N ALA A 53 5.59 11.03 -11.34
CA ALA A 53 6.35 11.97 -10.52
C ALA A 53 6.11 11.75 -9.02
N PHE A 54 4.91 11.30 -8.61
CA PHE A 54 4.61 10.91 -7.23
C PHE A 54 5.51 9.78 -6.73
N LEU A 55 5.73 8.73 -7.54
CA LEU A 55 6.62 7.61 -7.20
C LEU A 55 8.08 8.08 -7.06
N VAL A 56 8.53 8.98 -7.94
CA VAL A 56 9.87 9.59 -7.85
C VAL A 56 10.02 10.38 -6.56
N GLY A 57 9.02 11.18 -6.22
CA GLY A 57 8.97 11.96 -4.98
C GLY A 57 9.05 11.07 -3.75
N MET A 58 8.29 9.98 -3.73
CA MET A 58 8.38 8.98 -2.67
C MET A 58 9.78 8.37 -2.58
N ALA A 59 10.36 7.93 -3.71
CA ALA A 59 11.69 7.31 -3.72
C ALA A 59 12.78 8.27 -3.22
N ALA A 60 12.74 9.54 -3.63
CA ALA A 60 13.67 10.57 -3.19
C ALA A 60 13.53 10.83 -1.68
N ALA A 61 12.30 10.94 -1.17
CA ALA A 61 12.04 11.14 0.26
C ALA A 61 12.41 9.91 1.10
N VAL A 62 12.18 8.70 0.61
CA VAL A 62 12.60 7.43 1.23
C VAL A 62 14.11 7.44 1.46
N LEU A 63 14.90 7.80 0.44
CA LEU A 63 16.35 7.88 0.56
C LEU A 63 16.80 8.91 1.61
N GLN A 64 16.16 10.08 1.65
CA GLN A 64 16.46 11.11 2.65
C GLN A 64 16.02 10.72 4.06
N MET A 65 14.90 10.01 4.20
CA MET A 65 14.40 9.52 5.48
C MET A 65 15.34 8.47 6.09
N GLU A 66 15.95 7.59 5.27
CA GLU A 66 16.99 6.67 5.73
C GLU A 66 18.21 7.38 6.32
N ILE A 67 18.55 8.56 5.81
CA ILE A 67 19.64 9.36 6.34
C ILE A 67 19.21 10.00 7.66
N LEU A 68 18.02 10.60 7.69
CA LEU A 68 17.49 11.30 8.87
C LEU A 68 17.27 10.39 10.08
N THR A 69 17.03 9.09 9.86
CA THR A 69 16.85 8.13 10.96
C THR A 69 18.18 7.78 11.66
N LYS A 70 19.34 8.08 11.04
CA LYS A 70 20.67 7.81 11.61
C LYS A 70 21.09 8.93 12.58
N PRO A 71 21.62 8.58 13.77
CA PRO A 71 21.98 9.57 14.78
C PRO A 71 23.06 10.55 14.31
N MET A 72 24.04 10.05 13.54
CA MET A 72 25.16 10.87 13.03
C MET A 72 24.73 11.90 11.99
N ALA A 73 23.53 11.80 11.41
CA ALA A 73 23.04 12.78 10.45
C ALA A 73 22.82 14.17 11.09
N PHE A 74 22.58 14.22 12.40
CA PHE A 74 22.37 15.49 13.13
C PHE A 74 23.66 16.27 13.34
N CYS A 75 24.80 15.59 13.34
CA CYS A 75 26.11 16.22 13.48
C CYS A 75 26.56 16.92 12.18
N LEU A 76 25.86 16.70 11.06
CA LEU A 76 26.20 17.34 9.79
C LEU A 76 25.69 18.79 9.76
N PRO A 77 26.56 19.76 9.43
CA PRO A 77 26.15 21.15 9.31
C PRO A 77 25.10 21.31 8.22
N GLN A 78 24.10 22.15 8.49
CA GLN A 78 22.99 22.46 7.58
C GLN A 78 22.18 21.24 7.07
N HIS A 79 22.25 20.07 7.71
CA HIS A 79 21.58 18.83 7.25
C HIS A 79 20.11 19.04 6.84
N ARG A 80 19.36 19.88 7.58
CA ARG A 80 17.95 20.21 7.30
C ARG A 80 17.75 20.87 5.94
N ARG A 81 18.56 21.89 5.64
CA ARG A 81 18.50 22.60 4.36
C ARG A 81 18.98 21.70 3.22
N THR A 82 19.94 20.82 3.47
CA THR A 82 20.46 19.90 2.46
C THR A 82 19.41 18.87 2.03
N VAL A 83 18.62 18.31 2.97
CA VAL A 83 17.50 17.42 2.64
C VAL A 83 16.47 18.14 1.77
N ALA A 84 16.06 19.35 2.18
CA ALA A 84 15.08 20.14 1.43
C ALA A 84 15.59 20.50 0.02
N ARG A 85 16.85 20.92 -0.10
CA ARG A 85 17.52 21.20 -1.39
C ARG A 85 17.58 19.95 -2.26
N PHE A 86 17.94 18.81 -1.70
CA PHE A 86 18.00 17.56 -2.46
C PHE A 86 16.64 17.20 -3.05
N ILE A 87 15.58 17.18 -2.23
CA ILE A 87 14.23 16.84 -2.68
C ILE A 87 13.75 17.83 -3.76
N LEU A 88 13.92 19.14 -3.55
CA LEU A 88 13.53 20.12 -4.56
C LEU A 88 14.33 19.99 -5.86
N MET A 89 15.66 19.84 -5.79
CA MET A 89 16.50 19.74 -6.98
C MET A 89 16.18 18.50 -7.82
N VAL A 90 15.98 17.35 -7.18
CA VAL A 90 15.57 16.13 -7.88
C VAL A 90 14.17 16.30 -8.48
N GLY A 91 13.24 16.92 -7.76
CA GLY A 91 11.90 17.22 -8.26
C GLY A 91 11.90 18.15 -9.46
N VAL A 92 12.67 19.24 -9.41
CA VAL A 92 12.82 20.19 -10.52
C VAL A 92 13.44 19.50 -11.73
N ALA A 93 14.53 18.75 -11.56
CA ALA A 93 15.18 18.05 -12.68
C ALA A 93 14.26 17.00 -13.33
N ALA A 94 13.63 16.14 -12.51
CA ALA A 94 12.75 15.08 -13.02
C ALA A 94 11.52 15.64 -13.74
N ASN A 95 10.87 16.67 -13.18
CA ASN A 95 9.70 17.27 -13.80
C ASN A 95 10.04 18.15 -14.99
N ALA A 96 11.22 18.76 -15.05
CA ALA A 96 11.68 19.48 -16.24
C ALA A 96 11.81 18.52 -17.43
N VAL A 97 12.44 17.37 -17.23
CA VAL A 97 12.56 16.32 -18.26
C VAL A 97 11.19 15.74 -18.63
N ALA A 98 10.31 15.49 -17.67
CA ALA A 98 8.98 14.96 -17.96
C ALA A 98 8.10 15.97 -18.72
N ALA A 99 8.22 17.26 -18.38
CA ALA A 99 7.42 18.31 -19.01
C ALA A 99 7.75 18.49 -20.49
N THR A 100 8.99 18.29 -20.94
CA THR A 100 9.36 18.46 -22.36
C THR A 100 8.53 17.58 -23.31
N LEU A 101 7.94 16.48 -22.82
CA LEU A 101 7.03 15.65 -23.60
C LEU A 101 5.75 16.38 -24.02
N PHE A 102 5.32 17.40 -23.28
CA PHE A 102 4.19 18.25 -23.64
C PHE A 102 4.49 19.20 -24.82
N LEU A 103 5.75 19.32 -25.27
CA LEU A 103 6.06 19.98 -26.54
C LEU A 103 5.48 19.22 -27.74
N PHE A 104 5.29 17.91 -27.61
CA PHE A 104 4.67 17.06 -28.63
C PHE A 104 3.14 17.04 -28.54
N TYR A 105 2.53 17.87 -27.69
CA TYR A 105 1.07 17.93 -27.56
C TYR A 105 0.45 18.56 -28.82
N PRO A 106 -0.42 17.83 -29.55
CA PRO A 106 -0.91 18.28 -30.85
C PRO A 106 -1.98 19.36 -30.73
N GLY A 107 -2.05 20.24 -31.74
CA GLY A 107 -3.17 21.17 -31.94
C GLY A 107 -3.17 22.44 -31.08
N LEU A 108 -2.05 22.80 -30.46
CA LEU A 108 -1.91 24.03 -29.67
C LEU A 108 -0.96 25.03 -30.34
N PRO A 109 -1.23 26.35 -30.28
CA PRO A 109 -0.30 27.37 -30.74
C PRO A 109 0.93 27.45 -29.83
N LEU A 110 2.09 27.85 -30.38
CA LEU A 110 3.38 27.85 -29.69
C LEU A 110 3.36 28.56 -28.32
N ALA A 111 2.72 29.72 -28.23
CA ALA A 111 2.61 30.47 -26.98
C ALA A 111 1.82 29.70 -25.90
N TRP A 112 0.76 29.01 -26.30
CA TRP A 112 -0.03 28.17 -25.38
C TRP A 112 0.72 26.88 -25.02
N GLN A 113 1.47 26.30 -25.96
CA GLN A 113 2.33 25.15 -25.67
C GLN A 113 3.37 25.47 -24.58
N LEU A 114 3.98 26.66 -24.59
CA LEU A 114 4.90 27.08 -23.53
C LEU A 114 4.22 27.23 -22.16
N LEU A 115 2.97 27.74 -22.14
CA LEU A 115 2.18 27.81 -20.91
C LEU A 115 1.79 26.42 -20.41
N VAL A 116 1.38 25.52 -21.32
CA VAL A 116 1.05 24.14 -20.99
C VAL A 116 2.29 23.40 -20.48
N LEU A 117 3.46 23.62 -21.08
CA LEU A 117 4.74 23.10 -20.60
C LEU A 117 5.01 23.53 -19.14
N GLY A 118 4.87 24.83 -18.84
CA GLY A 118 5.00 25.36 -17.48
C GLY A 118 3.99 24.76 -16.50
N SER A 119 2.74 24.58 -16.94
CA SER A 119 1.69 23.97 -16.13
C SER A 119 1.90 22.47 -15.89
N ALA A 120 2.40 21.73 -16.88
CA ALA A 120 2.72 20.31 -16.76
C ALA A 120 3.90 20.11 -15.81
N PHE A 121 4.93 20.95 -15.91
CA PHE A 121 6.02 21.01 -14.93
C PHE A 121 5.49 21.24 -13.51
N ALA A 122 4.62 22.25 -13.34
CA ALA A 122 4.05 22.58 -12.04
C ALA A 122 3.19 21.43 -11.49
N ALA A 123 2.32 20.84 -12.31
CA ALA A 123 1.50 19.68 -11.93
C ALA A 123 2.36 18.49 -11.51
N GLY A 124 3.37 18.13 -12.31
CA GLY A 124 4.33 17.09 -11.97
C GLY A 124 5.05 17.38 -10.66
N LEU A 125 5.43 18.64 -10.43
CA LEU A 125 6.04 19.07 -9.16
C LEU A 125 5.07 18.92 -7.98
N VAL A 126 3.78 19.24 -8.13
CA VAL A 126 2.77 19.01 -7.09
C VAL A 126 2.69 17.53 -6.73
N PHE A 127 2.55 16.65 -7.72
CA PHE A 127 2.47 15.20 -7.48
C PHE A 127 3.76 14.65 -6.86
N TYR A 128 4.93 15.08 -7.36
CA TYR A 128 6.23 14.74 -6.80
C TYR A 128 6.33 15.14 -5.32
N LEU A 129 6.02 16.39 -5.00
CA LEU A 129 6.16 16.89 -3.65
C LEU A 129 5.10 16.29 -2.72
N ALA A 130 3.89 15.98 -3.21
CA ALA A 130 2.89 15.22 -2.48
C ALA A 130 3.41 13.83 -2.13
N GLY A 131 4.06 13.12 -3.07
CA GLY A 131 4.72 11.84 -2.81
C GLY A 131 5.79 11.97 -1.73
N ALA A 132 6.65 12.98 -1.82
CA ALA A 132 7.67 13.24 -0.81
C ALA A 132 7.06 13.52 0.58
N TRP A 133 6.04 14.37 0.63
CA TRP A 133 5.31 14.72 1.86
C TRP A 133 4.74 13.50 2.56
N TRP A 134 4.08 12.62 1.80
CA TRP A 134 3.46 11.41 2.32
C TRP A 134 4.46 10.47 2.98
N VAL A 135 5.70 10.36 2.49
CA VAL A 135 6.75 9.54 3.11
C VAL A 135 7.17 10.09 4.48
N PHE A 136 7.20 11.41 4.65
CA PHE A 136 7.49 12.01 5.95
C PHE A 136 6.33 11.89 6.94
N LEU A 137 5.11 11.73 6.44
CA LEU A 137 3.90 11.59 7.25
C LEU A 137 3.64 10.12 7.64
N VAL A 138 3.87 9.18 6.72
CA VAL A 138 3.58 7.76 6.88
C VAL A 138 4.85 6.96 7.06
N ARG A 139 4.93 6.19 8.15
CA ARG A 139 6.09 5.36 8.49
C ARG A 139 6.28 4.11 7.61
N GLN A 140 5.31 3.81 6.76
CA GLN A 140 5.27 2.62 5.89
C GLN A 140 4.97 3.03 4.44
N PRO A 141 5.98 3.52 3.70
CA PRO A 141 5.77 4.04 2.34
C PRO A 141 5.31 2.97 1.34
N MET A 142 5.57 1.68 1.59
CA MET A 142 5.10 0.60 0.72
C MET A 142 3.57 0.50 0.63
N ALA A 143 2.84 0.81 1.70
CA ALA A 143 1.37 0.80 1.67
C ALA A 143 0.84 1.84 0.66
N LEU A 144 1.56 2.96 0.50
CA LEU A 144 1.21 4.02 -0.43
C LEU A 144 1.45 3.62 -1.89
N VAL A 145 2.45 2.79 -2.16
CA VAL A 145 2.69 2.25 -3.51
C VAL A 145 1.50 1.41 -3.96
N GLY A 146 1.01 0.52 -3.09
CA GLY A 146 -0.20 -0.27 -3.36
C GLY A 146 -1.44 0.61 -3.58
N PHE A 147 -1.60 1.64 -2.75
CA PHE A 147 -2.69 2.62 -2.90
C PHE A 147 -2.60 3.41 -4.21
N LEU A 148 -1.41 3.77 -4.66
CA LEU A 148 -1.22 4.50 -5.93
C LEU A 148 -1.59 3.63 -7.14
N ILE A 149 -1.22 2.34 -7.15
CA ILE A 149 -1.62 1.40 -8.20
C ILE A 149 -3.15 1.35 -8.29
N ALA A 150 -3.82 1.31 -7.14
CA ALA A 150 -5.27 1.36 -7.07
C ALA A 150 -5.81 2.68 -7.66
N ILE A 151 -5.27 3.85 -7.26
CA ILE A 151 -5.65 5.15 -7.82
C ILE A 151 -5.44 5.21 -9.34
N LEU A 152 -4.33 4.69 -9.87
CA LEU A 152 -4.05 4.69 -11.30
C LEU A 152 -5.10 3.89 -12.07
N PHE A 153 -5.44 2.71 -11.55
CA PHE A 153 -6.45 1.85 -12.15
C PHE A 153 -7.85 2.49 -12.09
N PHE A 154 -8.26 3.03 -10.93
CA PHE A 154 -9.54 3.73 -10.78
C PHE A 154 -9.62 5.04 -11.56
N GLY A 155 -8.52 5.79 -11.58
CA GLY A 155 -8.43 7.04 -12.32
C GLY A 155 -8.55 6.83 -13.82
N ARG A 156 -8.17 5.65 -14.32
CA ARG A 156 -8.49 5.24 -15.68
C ARG A 156 -9.98 5.02 -15.87
N GLN A 157 -10.63 4.21 -15.04
CA GLN A 157 -12.06 3.90 -15.15
C GLN A 157 -12.97 5.14 -15.03
N LEU A 158 -12.66 6.02 -14.07
CA LEU A 158 -13.41 7.26 -13.82
C LEU A 158 -13.10 8.40 -14.82
N GLY A 159 -12.20 8.17 -15.78
CA GLY A 159 -11.73 9.21 -16.70
C GLY A 159 -10.99 10.35 -16.02
N LEU A 160 -10.48 10.16 -14.80
CA LEU A 160 -9.73 11.18 -14.05
C LEU A 160 -8.47 11.61 -14.78
N HIS A 161 -7.83 10.66 -15.49
CA HIS A 161 -6.73 10.99 -16.39
C HIS A 161 -7.19 12.06 -17.40
N VAL A 162 -8.12 11.78 -18.31
CA VAL A 162 -8.58 12.80 -19.30
C VAL A 162 -8.92 14.17 -18.67
N ARG A 163 -9.55 14.19 -17.48
CA ARG A 163 -9.86 15.45 -16.79
C ARG A 163 -8.65 16.18 -16.24
N LEU A 164 -7.70 15.46 -15.64
CA LEU A 164 -6.48 16.08 -15.12
C LEU A 164 -5.68 16.73 -16.26
N GLU A 165 -5.63 16.11 -17.44
CA GLU A 165 -4.97 16.68 -18.63
C GLU A 165 -5.72 17.90 -19.09
N ARG A 166 -7.06 17.85 -19.12
CA ARG A 166 -7.88 19.01 -19.44
C ARG A 166 -7.65 20.16 -18.45
N ILE A 167 -7.53 19.91 -17.14
CA ILE A 167 -7.24 20.95 -16.14
C ILE A 167 -5.86 21.57 -16.38
N VAL A 168 -4.85 20.74 -16.64
CA VAL A 168 -3.48 21.18 -16.93
C VAL A 168 -3.46 22.06 -18.19
N VAL A 169 -4.16 21.63 -19.25
CA VAL A 169 -4.16 22.32 -20.55
C VAL A 169 -5.04 23.59 -20.54
N LEU A 170 -6.20 23.58 -19.88
CA LEU A 170 -7.14 24.72 -19.90
C LEU A 170 -6.84 25.78 -18.84
N HIS A 171 -6.24 25.42 -17.71
CA HIS A 171 -5.99 26.34 -16.60
C HIS A 171 -4.51 26.41 -16.21
N PRO A 172 -3.59 26.71 -17.15
CA PRO A 172 -2.15 26.59 -16.91
C PRO A 172 -1.67 27.52 -15.79
N LEU A 173 -2.16 28.75 -15.74
CA LEU A 173 -1.78 29.73 -14.71
C LEU A 173 -2.19 29.27 -13.30
N ALA A 174 -3.41 28.75 -13.14
CA ALA A 174 -3.87 28.25 -11.85
C ALA A 174 -3.00 27.08 -11.38
N VAL A 175 -2.70 26.13 -12.26
CA VAL A 175 -1.83 24.99 -11.95
C VAL A 175 -0.40 25.45 -11.58
N MET A 176 0.15 26.43 -12.29
CA MET A 176 1.46 27.02 -11.98
C MET A 176 1.47 27.67 -10.59
N THR A 177 0.46 28.47 -10.25
CA THR A 177 0.36 29.09 -8.91
C THR A 177 0.28 28.05 -7.81
N ILE A 178 -0.55 27.00 -7.98
CA ILE A 178 -0.64 25.89 -7.02
C ILE A 178 0.73 25.23 -6.86
N GLY A 179 1.44 24.95 -7.97
CA GLY A 179 2.78 24.36 -7.96
C GLY A 179 3.80 25.17 -7.15
N VAL A 180 3.85 26.49 -7.35
CA VAL A 180 4.73 27.39 -6.59
C VAL A 180 4.37 27.39 -5.11
N LEU A 181 3.07 27.49 -4.78
CA LEU A 181 2.59 27.48 -3.40
C LEU A 181 2.91 26.14 -2.70
N THR A 182 2.75 25.01 -3.39
CA THR A 182 3.10 23.69 -2.82
C THR A 182 4.60 23.55 -2.61
N ALA A 183 5.42 24.01 -3.56
CA ALA A 183 6.87 24.03 -3.42
C ALA A 183 7.32 24.86 -2.21
N LEU A 184 6.75 26.05 -2.02
CA LEU A 184 7.01 26.90 -0.87
C LEU A 184 6.57 26.24 0.44
N ALA A 185 5.35 25.70 0.49
CA ALA A 185 4.82 25.04 1.68
C ALA A 185 5.69 23.84 2.11
N ILE A 186 6.12 23.03 1.14
CA ILE A 186 6.94 21.84 1.40
C ILE A 186 8.38 22.23 1.75
N TRP A 187 8.94 23.27 1.15
CA TRP A 187 10.22 23.84 1.56
C TRP A 187 10.18 24.29 3.03
N LEU A 188 9.15 25.05 3.41
CA LEU A 188 8.97 25.51 4.79
C LEU A 188 8.77 24.35 5.77
N TYR A 189 8.10 23.27 5.36
CA TYR A 189 7.92 22.08 6.18
C TYR A 189 9.21 21.29 6.36
N LEU A 190 9.93 20.99 5.27
CA LEU A 190 11.15 20.18 5.30
C LEU A 190 12.30 20.89 6.05
N THR A 191 12.27 22.22 6.10
CA THR A 191 13.27 23.02 6.83
C THR A 191 12.97 23.14 8.33
N ARG A 192 11.82 22.65 8.83
CA ARG A 192 11.48 22.69 10.27
C ARG A 192 12.46 21.87 11.11
N ALA A 193 12.86 22.44 12.24
CA ALA A 193 13.76 21.80 13.21
C ALA A 193 13.19 20.49 13.78
N ASP A 194 11.88 20.46 13.98
CA ASP A 194 11.20 19.36 14.65
C ASP A 194 11.08 18.11 13.78
N LEU A 195 11.04 18.25 12.46
CA LEU A 195 10.88 17.12 11.55
C LEU A 195 12.04 16.15 11.69
N ALA A 196 13.27 16.67 11.68
CA ALA A 196 14.46 15.86 11.87
C ALA A 196 14.45 15.23 13.27
N ARG A 197 14.22 16.03 14.33
CA ARG A 197 14.19 15.53 15.72
C ARG A 197 13.17 14.42 15.92
N ARG A 198 11.99 14.52 15.31
CA ARG A 198 10.92 13.51 15.38
C ARG A 198 11.33 12.18 14.76
N ASN A 199 12.13 12.21 13.70
CA ASN A 199 12.47 11.01 12.91
C ASN A 199 13.83 10.38 13.27
N CYS A 200 14.65 11.09 14.05
CA CYS A 200 15.93 10.57 14.55
C CYS A 200 15.73 9.30 15.40
N LEU A 201 16.57 8.28 15.18
CA LEU A 201 16.57 7.01 15.92
C LEU A 201 15.25 6.24 15.88
N GLN A 202 14.27 6.68 15.07
CA GLN A 202 13.03 5.94 14.94
C GLN A 202 13.23 4.77 13.98
N PRO A 203 12.73 3.57 14.33
CA PRO A 203 12.75 2.43 13.43
C PRO A 203 11.84 2.73 12.24
N TRP A 204 12.47 3.00 11.11
CA TRP A 204 11.82 3.24 9.83
C TRP A 204 12.13 2.09 8.88
N ILE A 205 11.15 1.73 8.06
CA ILE A 205 11.21 0.63 7.10
C ILE A 205 11.09 1.24 5.72
N GLY A 206 12.21 1.33 5.01
CA GLY A 206 12.27 1.79 3.62
C GLY A 206 11.80 0.76 2.60
N PHE A 207 11.74 1.17 1.33
CA PHE A 207 11.34 0.30 0.21
C PHE A 207 12.17 -0.97 0.14
N ALA A 208 13.51 -0.84 0.19
CA ALA A 208 14.40 -1.99 0.16
C ALA A 208 14.47 -2.74 1.49
N GLU A 209 14.17 -2.07 2.61
CA GLU A 209 14.25 -2.66 3.94
C GLU A 209 13.03 -3.52 4.28
N VAL A 210 11.96 -3.46 3.49
CA VAL A 210 10.89 -4.47 3.50
C VAL A 210 11.45 -5.87 3.19
N PHE A 211 12.61 -5.93 2.53
CA PHE A 211 13.31 -7.19 2.28
C PHE A 211 14.33 -7.54 3.38
N ASP A 212 14.69 -6.59 4.25
CA ASP A 212 15.59 -6.79 5.40
C ASP A 212 14.80 -7.21 6.64
N ARG A 213 14.88 -8.50 6.92
CA ARG A 213 14.07 -9.18 7.93
C ARG A 213 14.49 -8.89 9.34
N ASP A 214 15.79 -8.75 9.56
CA ASP A 214 16.30 -8.46 10.89
C ASP A 214 15.84 -7.07 11.30
N LYS A 215 15.80 -6.14 10.33
CA LYS A 215 15.26 -4.80 10.56
C LYS A 215 13.74 -4.81 10.77
N LEU A 216 12.99 -5.58 9.98
CA LEU A 216 11.55 -5.77 10.17
C LEU A 216 11.20 -6.39 11.52
N ARG A 217 12.04 -7.29 12.06
CA ARG A 217 11.85 -7.91 13.39
C ARG A 217 12.21 -6.97 14.54
N ARG A 218 13.28 -6.19 14.40
CA ARG A 218 13.71 -5.21 15.40
C ARG A 218 12.77 -4.02 15.50
N SER A 219 12.06 -3.66 14.42
CA SER A 219 11.16 -2.50 14.39
C SER A 219 9.99 -2.60 15.38
N PRO A 220 9.20 -3.70 15.42
CA PRO A 220 8.20 -3.94 16.46
C PRO A 220 8.80 -4.02 17.87
N GLN A 221 9.96 -4.68 18.04
CA GLN A 221 10.62 -4.81 19.34
C GLN A 221 11.08 -3.47 19.91
N ALA A 222 11.62 -2.59 19.06
CA ALA A 222 12.00 -1.23 19.44
C ALA A 222 10.78 -0.35 19.75
N ARG A 223 9.64 -0.59 19.08
CA ARG A 223 8.36 0.08 19.41
C ARG A 223 7.78 -0.42 20.73
N SER A 224 7.86 -1.71 21.03
CA SER A 224 7.40 -2.28 22.29
C SER A 224 8.30 -1.94 23.48
N ALA A 225 9.57 -1.62 23.23
CA ALA A 225 10.53 -1.16 24.24
C ALA A 225 10.45 0.35 24.52
N ALA A 226 9.60 1.10 23.80
CA ALA A 226 9.38 2.51 24.09
C ALA A 226 8.70 2.67 25.47
N PRO A 227 9.00 3.75 26.22
CA PRO A 227 8.49 3.94 27.58
C PRO A 227 6.96 3.86 27.61
N TRP A 228 6.45 3.19 28.65
CA TRP A 228 5.04 2.81 28.86
C TRP A 228 4.03 3.94 28.61
N THR A 229 4.44 5.19 28.80
CA THR A 229 3.64 6.40 28.62
C THR A 229 3.26 6.72 27.17
N ARG A 230 3.87 6.07 26.16
CA ARG A 230 3.52 6.25 24.74
C ARG A 230 2.60 5.17 24.17
N LEU A 231 2.15 4.19 24.98
CA LEU A 231 1.23 3.13 24.53
C LEU A 231 -0.23 3.60 24.44
N LYS A 232 -0.53 4.45 23.45
CA LYS A 232 -1.89 4.47 22.87
C LYS A 232 -2.24 3.14 22.16
N ASP A 233 -1.28 2.21 22.08
CA ASP A 233 -1.38 0.92 21.39
C ASP A 233 -1.50 -0.25 22.40
N HIS A 234 -2.30 -0.11 23.46
CA HIS A 234 -2.71 -1.26 24.27
C HIS A 234 -4.06 -1.81 23.79
N PRO A 235 -4.23 -3.14 23.70
CA PRO A 235 -5.55 -3.71 23.51
C PRO A 235 -6.50 -3.23 24.61
N ARG A 236 -7.74 -2.91 24.24
CA ARG A 236 -8.76 -2.49 25.20
C ARG A 236 -8.91 -3.56 26.31
N PRO A 237 -9.24 -3.18 27.55
CA PRO A 237 -9.26 -4.11 28.69
C PRO A 237 -10.13 -5.35 28.47
N TRP A 238 -11.25 -5.21 27.74
CA TRP A 238 -12.14 -6.33 27.45
C TRP A 238 -11.50 -7.38 26.53
N VAL A 239 -10.71 -6.95 25.52
CA VAL A 239 -9.98 -7.86 24.63
C VAL A 239 -8.93 -8.61 25.44
N GLN A 240 -8.19 -7.88 26.27
CA GLN A 240 -7.17 -8.47 27.12
C GLN A 240 -7.77 -9.49 28.10
N ARG A 241 -8.90 -9.18 28.74
CA ARG A 241 -9.62 -10.12 29.64
C ARG A 241 -10.11 -11.36 28.89
N LEU A 242 -10.62 -11.22 27.66
CA LEU A 242 -11.08 -12.33 26.84
C LEU A 242 -9.94 -13.33 26.56
N PHE A 243 -8.79 -12.84 26.10
CA PHE A 243 -7.65 -13.70 25.78
C PHE A 243 -6.89 -14.20 27.02
N LEU A 244 -6.68 -13.38 28.04
CA LEU A 244 -6.04 -13.82 29.30
C LEU A 244 -6.94 -14.81 30.05
N GLY A 245 -8.26 -14.60 30.06
CA GLY A 245 -9.22 -15.54 30.64
C GLY A 245 -9.21 -16.89 29.93
N GLY A 246 -9.03 -16.91 28.61
CA GLY A 246 -8.81 -18.15 27.86
C GLY A 246 -7.48 -18.82 28.23
N MET A 247 -6.38 -18.06 28.22
CA MET A 247 -5.04 -18.59 28.48
C MET A 247 -4.84 -19.12 29.91
N THR A 248 -5.50 -18.53 30.91
CA THR A 248 -5.44 -18.97 32.32
C THR A 248 -6.19 -20.27 32.58
N LYS A 249 -7.24 -20.55 31.81
CA LYS A 249 -7.98 -21.83 31.86
C LYS A 249 -7.24 -22.98 31.18
N CYS A 250 -6.29 -22.68 30.29
CA CYS A 250 -5.49 -23.69 29.60
C CYS A 250 -4.26 -24.12 30.42
N ARG A 251 -3.90 -25.42 30.33
CA ARG A 251 -2.67 -25.94 30.94
C ARG A 251 -1.44 -25.16 30.45
N PRO A 252 -0.43 -24.94 31.31
CA PRO A 252 0.82 -24.31 30.89
C PRO A 252 1.43 -25.08 29.71
N LEU A 253 1.97 -24.36 28.73
CA LEU A 253 2.59 -24.91 27.51
C LEU A 253 1.66 -25.73 26.59
N SER A 254 0.35 -25.76 26.84
CA SER A 254 -0.58 -26.44 25.95
C SER A 254 -0.70 -25.76 24.59
N ALA A 255 -0.91 -26.55 23.53
CA ALA A 255 -1.14 -26.03 22.18
C ALA A 255 -2.29 -25.01 22.10
N ALA A 256 -3.35 -25.20 22.91
CA ALA A 256 -4.47 -24.26 23.01
C ALA A 256 -4.03 -22.90 23.58
N ARG A 257 -3.18 -22.89 24.60
CA ARG A 257 -2.62 -21.66 25.18
C ARG A 257 -1.71 -20.94 24.19
N CYS A 258 -0.87 -21.69 23.46
CA CYS A 258 -0.02 -21.13 22.41
C CYS A 258 -0.83 -20.54 21.24
N ALA A 259 -1.89 -21.23 20.82
CA ALA A 259 -2.80 -20.73 19.79
C ALA A 259 -3.51 -19.44 20.23
N CYS A 260 -4.06 -19.40 21.45
CA CYS A 260 -4.69 -18.20 22.00
C CYS A 260 -3.69 -17.04 22.13
N GLY A 261 -2.47 -17.32 22.59
CA GLY A 261 -1.41 -16.32 22.71
C GLY A 261 -0.98 -15.76 21.35
N ALA A 262 -0.88 -16.61 20.33
CA ALA A 262 -0.58 -16.19 18.97
C ALA A 262 -1.69 -15.31 18.39
N VAL A 263 -2.95 -15.72 18.49
CA VAL A 263 -4.10 -14.93 18.03
C VAL A 263 -4.17 -13.59 18.76
N TYR A 264 -3.94 -13.57 20.08
CA TYR A 264 -3.86 -12.33 20.85
C TYR A 264 -2.75 -11.41 20.31
N SER A 265 -1.53 -11.94 20.12
CA SER A 265 -0.40 -11.14 19.63
C SER A 265 -0.63 -10.55 18.23
N SER A 266 -1.35 -11.26 17.36
CA SER A 266 -1.62 -10.84 15.98
C SER A 266 -2.82 -9.91 15.84
N PHE A 267 -3.90 -10.13 16.59
CA PHE A 267 -5.19 -9.48 16.34
C PHE A 267 -5.72 -8.62 17.48
N ALA A 268 -5.12 -8.63 18.69
CA ALA A 268 -5.69 -7.92 19.82
C ALA A 268 -5.83 -6.40 19.59
N LEU A 269 -4.87 -5.80 18.86
CA LEU A 269 -4.96 -4.38 18.48
C LEU A 269 -6.09 -4.12 17.48
N VAL A 270 -6.23 -4.96 16.45
CA VAL A 270 -7.31 -4.85 15.45
C VAL A 270 -8.67 -4.97 16.12
N LEU A 271 -8.85 -5.98 16.99
CA LEU A 271 -10.08 -6.19 17.76
C LEU A 271 -10.36 -5.02 18.73
N SER A 272 -9.32 -4.43 19.32
CA SER A 272 -9.47 -3.28 20.20
C SER A 272 -9.94 -2.01 19.46
N GLN A 273 -9.67 -1.91 18.17
CA GLN A 273 -10.04 -0.78 17.31
C GLN A 273 -11.35 -1.04 16.54
N TRP A 274 -12.26 -1.85 17.09
CA TRP A 274 -13.52 -2.23 16.42
C TRP A 274 -14.34 -1.05 15.92
N THR A 275 -14.32 0.11 16.60
CA THR A 275 -15.00 1.34 16.15
C THR A 275 -14.42 1.87 14.83
N ASN A 276 -13.09 1.83 14.68
CA ASN A 276 -12.42 2.24 13.43
C ASN A 276 -12.70 1.23 12.32
N VAL A 277 -12.77 -0.06 12.67
CA VAL A 277 -13.15 -1.12 11.73
C VAL A 277 -14.59 -0.91 11.26
N LEU A 278 -15.52 -0.57 12.16
CA LEU A 278 -16.92 -0.30 11.81
C LEU A 278 -17.06 0.95 10.93
N PHE A 279 -16.33 2.02 11.26
CA PHE A 279 -16.23 3.19 10.38
C PHE A 279 -15.70 2.82 9.00
N LEU A 280 -14.63 2.01 8.94
CA LEU A 280 -14.07 1.51 7.69
C LEU A 280 -15.09 0.66 6.91
N VAL A 281 -15.88 -0.19 7.57
CA VAL A 281 -16.97 -0.94 6.94
C VAL A 281 -17.95 0.01 6.26
N VAL A 282 -18.40 1.07 6.94
CA VAL A 282 -19.34 2.04 6.36
C VAL A 282 -18.72 2.72 5.14
N VAL A 283 -17.50 3.26 5.28
CA VAL A 283 -16.80 3.95 4.18
C VAL A 283 -16.60 3.01 2.98
N MET A 284 -16.14 1.78 3.23
CA MET A 284 -15.94 0.78 2.18
C MET A 284 -17.26 0.37 1.53
N THR A 285 -18.35 0.25 2.28
CA THR A 285 -19.67 -0.12 1.75
C THR A 285 -20.20 0.95 0.79
N VAL A 286 -20.08 2.22 1.16
CA VAL A 286 -20.47 3.34 0.28
C VAL A 286 -19.59 3.35 -0.97
N PHE A 287 -18.28 3.26 -0.79
CA PHE A 287 -17.31 3.34 -1.88
C PHE A 287 -17.44 2.18 -2.88
N LEU A 288 -17.44 0.93 -2.38
CA LEU A 288 -17.53 -0.29 -3.18
C LEU A 288 -18.85 -0.38 -3.95
N GLY A 289 -19.97 0.04 -3.35
CA GLY A 289 -21.28 -0.06 -4.01
C GLY A 289 -21.44 0.86 -5.21
N TYR A 290 -20.83 2.06 -5.21
CA TYR A 290 -20.85 2.95 -6.39
C TYR A 290 -19.87 2.54 -7.49
N LEU A 291 -18.78 1.85 -7.13
CA LEU A 291 -17.73 1.46 -8.08
C LEU A 291 -17.93 0.07 -8.70
N GLY A 292 -18.89 -0.70 -8.20
CA GLY A 292 -19.32 -1.96 -8.80
C GLY A 292 -18.35 -3.14 -8.63
N GLY A 293 -18.63 -4.24 -9.35
CA GLY A 293 -17.93 -5.53 -9.20
C GLY A 293 -16.43 -5.51 -9.50
N HIS A 294 -15.94 -4.53 -10.27
CA HIS A 294 -14.51 -4.35 -10.55
C HIS A 294 -13.67 -4.10 -9.31
N LEU A 295 -14.23 -3.41 -8.32
CA LEU A 295 -13.50 -3.04 -7.12
C LEU A 295 -13.46 -4.18 -6.10
N MET A 296 -14.43 -5.09 -6.15
CA MET A 296 -14.35 -6.36 -5.43
C MET A 296 -13.11 -7.14 -5.84
N VAL A 297 -12.82 -7.21 -7.15
CA VAL A 297 -11.63 -7.89 -7.67
C VAL A 297 -10.36 -7.26 -7.11
N ILE A 298 -10.26 -5.94 -7.09
CA ILE A 298 -9.07 -5.22 -6.58
C ILE A 298 -8.92 -5.39 -5.07
N LEU A 299 -10.04 -5.34 -4.33
CA LEU A 299 -10.04 -5.62 -2.89
C LEU A 299 -9.58 -7.06 -2.62
N PHE A 300 -10.08 -8.05 -3.37
CA PHE A 300 -9.62 -9.43 -3.32
C PHE A 300 -8.14 -9.58 -3.68
N ALA A 301 -7.70 -8.87 -4.71
CA ALA A 301 -6.32 -8.92 -5.16
C ALA A 301 -5.36 -8.24 -4.15
N SER A 302 -5.85 -7.29 -3.35
CA SER A 302 -5.09 -6.65 -2.27
C SER A 302 -5.02 -7.49 -0.99
N LEU A 303 -5.95 -8.44 -0.76
CA LEU A 303 -5.98 -9.29 0.44
C LEU A 303 -4.70 -10.12 0.63
N PRO A 304 -4.09 -10.76 -0.39
CA PRO A 304 -2.79 -11.42 -0.27
C PRO A 304 -1.66 -10.50 0.22
N ILE A 305 -1.65 -9.25 -0.22
CA ILE A 305 -0.64 -8.26 0.21
C ILE A 305 -0.89 -7.82 1.66
N VAL A 306 -2.14 -7.57 2.02
CA VAL A 306 -2.51 -7.21 3.40
C VAL A 306 -2.23 -8.38 4.34
N ALA A 307 -2.55 -9.61 3.94
CA ALA A 307 -2.25 -10.83 4.68
C ALA A 307 -0.74 -11.04 4.89
N GLY A 308 0.06 -10.72 3.87
CA GLY A 308 1.50 -10.70 3.96
C GLY A 308 2.07 -9.62 4.88
N ALA A 309 1.52 -8.40 4.79
CA ALA A 309 1.88 -7.28 5.65
C ALA A 309 1.49 -7.53 7.12
N MET A 310 0.36 -8.18 7.36
CA MET A 310 -0.12 -8.55 8.69
C MET A 310 0.62 -9.73 9.30
N SER A 311 1.65 -10.28 8.63
CA SER A 311 2.50 -11.34 9.17
C SER A 311 1.70 -12.58 9.62
N LEU A 312 0.54 -12.83 9.02
CA LEU A 312 -0.40 -13.91 9.39
C LEU A 312 0.26 -15.30 9.37
N SER A 313 1.35 -15.46 8.63
CA SER A 313 2.13 -16.69 8.52
C SER A 313 3.51 -16.64 9.20
N HIS A 314 3.99 -15.46 9.59
CA HIS A 314 5.37 -15.28 10.08
C HIS A 314 5.49 -15.36 11.61
N GLY A 315 4.39 -15.16 12.33
CA GLY A 315 4.42 -14.81 13.76
C GLY A 315 4.85 -15.89 14.75
N VAL A 316 4.73 -17.19 14.42
CA VAL A 316 4.87 -18.23 15.47
C VAL A 316 5.88 -19.33 15.15
N LEU A 317 5.89 -19.84 13.92
CA LEU A 317 6.73 -20.99 13.57
C LEU A 317 8.24 -20.68 13.61
N TYR A 318 8.59 -19.43 13.27
CA TYR A 318 9.97 -18.93 13.16
C TYR A 318 10.29 -17.79 14.14
N SER A 319 9.45 -17.58 15.16
CA SER A 319 9.71 -16.58 16.19
C SER A 319 10.86 -17.07 17.07
N SER A 320 11.91 -16.25 17.23
CA SER A 320 13.01 -16.49 18.19
C SER A 320 12.62 -16.13 19.62
N LEU A 321 11.43 -15.56 19.81
CA LEU A 321 10.83 -15.46 21.13
C LEU A 321 10.61 -16.89 21.61
N LEU A 322 11.17 -17.21 22.78
CA LEU A 322 11.04 -18.48 23.49
C LEU A 322 9.57 -18.76 23.83
N LEU A 323 8.72 -19.00 22.83
CA LEU A 323 7.49 -19.73 23.02
C LEU A 323 7.95 -21.16 23.31
N ALA A 324 8.03 -21.48 24.61
CA ALA A 324 8.23 -22.83 25.09
C ALA A 324 7.11 -23.69 24.49
N GLY A 325 7.43 -24.44 23.44
CA GLY A 325 6.47 -25.19 22.65
C GLY A 325 7.20 -25.91 21.51
N GLY A 326 6.97 -27.22 21.41
CA GLY A 326 7.48 -28.07 20.36
C GLY A 326 6.82 -27.81 19.00
N ARG A 327 7.06 -28.72 18.05
CA ARG A 327 6.56 -28.62 16.67
C ARG A 327 5.03 -28.53 16.59
N ARG A 328 4.33 -29.26 17.46
CA ARG A 328 2.86 -29.33 17.51
C ARG A 328 2.24 -28.00 17.93
N GLU A 329 2.80 -27.34 18.92
CA GLU A 329 2.30 -26.05 19.43
C GLU A 329 2.46 -24.95 18.37
N ARG A 330 3.59 -24.95 17.66
CA ARG A 330 3.85 -24.01 16.56
C ARG A 330 2.90 -24.23 15.39
N PHE A 331 2.67 -25.48 15.01
CA PHE A 331 1.69 -25.86 13.98
C PHE A 331 0.29 -25.34 14.35
N CYS A 332 -0.21 -25.67 15.54
CA CYS A 332 -1.54 -25.25 16.00
C CYS A 332 -1.68 -23.73 16.08
N ALA A 333 -0.62 -23.03 16.53
CA ALA A 333 -0.66 -21.58 16.64
C ALA A 333 -0.66 -20.88 15.28
N THR A 334 0.16 -21.32 14.32
CA THR A 334 0.15 -20.77 12.95
C THR A 334 -1.18 -21.05 12.26
N LEU A 335 -1.72 -22.27 12.40
CA LEU A 335 -3.05 -22.60 11.87
C LEU A 335 -4.15 -21.72 12.48
N ALA A 336 -4.14 -21.54 13.80
CA ALA A 336 -5.11 -20.70 14.48
C ALA A 336 -5.07 -19.24 14.03
N VAL A 337 -3.88 -18.67 13.81
CA VAL A 337 -3.73 -17.30 13.29
C VAL A 337 -4.27 -17.20 11.85
N ALA A 338 -3.95 -18.15 10.98
CA ALA A 338 -4.43 -18.16 9.60
C ALA A 338 -5.96 -18.27 9.53
N VAL A 339 -6.54 -19.21 10.28
CA VAL A 339 -8.00 -19.42 10.34
C VAL A 339 -8.70 -18.19 10.92
N THR A 340 -8.19 -17.65 12.03
CA THR A 340 -8.78 -16.43 12.64
C THR A 340 -8.72 -15.25 11.69
N GLY A 341 -7.60 -15.08 10.95
CA GLY A 341 -7.47 -14.07 9.91
C GLY A 341 -8.52 -14.23 8.81
N ALA A 342 -8.73 -15.45 8.32
CA ALA A 342 -9.75 -15.74 7.31
C ALA A 342 -11.17 -15.47 7.81
N VAL A 343 -11.48 -15.85 9.04
CA VAL A 343 -12.78 -15.57 9.68
C VAL A 343 -13.00 -14.06 9.84
N LEU A 344 -12.02 -13.32 10.34
CA LEU A 344 -12.13 -11.87 10.53
C LEU A 344 -12.32 -11.11 9.22
N VAL A 345 -11.55 -11.47 8.18
CA VAL A 345 -11.71 -10.87 6.84
C VAL A 345 -13.06 -11.24 6.25
N THR A 346 -13.51 -12.48 6.39
CA THR A 346 -14.83 -12.91 5.92
C THR A 346 -15.95 -12.16 6.63
N ALA A 347 -15.86 -12.01 7.95
CA ALA A 347 -16.82 -11.24 8.74
C ALA A 347 -16.84 -9.76 8.35
N PHE A 348 -15.68 -9.16 8.10
CA PHE A 348 -15.58 -7.79 7.58
C PHE A 348 -16.28 -7.65 6.22
N MET A 349 -16.01 -8.57 5.29
CA MET A 349 -16.67 -8.59 3.98
C MET A 349 -18.18 -8.86 4.09
N ALA A 350 -18.61 -9.65 5.07
CA ALA A 350 -20.02 -9.91 5.35
C ALA A 350 -20.76 -8.68 5.84
N LEU A 351 -20.15 -7.92 6.74
CA LEU A 351 -20.71 -6.67 7.21
C LEU A 351 -20.83 -5.67 6.06
N VAL A 352 -19.81 -5.57 5.20
CA VAL A 352 -19.85 -4.72 4.00
C VAL A 352 -20.96 -5.15 3.04
N ALA A 353 -21.07 -6.44 2.74
CA ALA A 353 -22.11 -6.97 1.85
C ALA A 353 -23.51 -6.78 2.43
N ALA A 354 -23.71 -7.12 3.70
CA ALA A 354 -25.00 -7.00 4.38
C ALA A 354 -25.44 -5.54 4.50
N LEU A 355 -24.52 -4.62 4.79
CA LEU A 355 -24.80 -3.19 4.85
C LEU A 355 -25.08 -2.60 3.45
N SER A 356 -24.51 -3.16 2.38
CA SER A 356 -24.77 -2.67 1.02
C SER A 356 -26.22 -2.87 0.55
N VAL A 357 -26.92 -3.90 1.04
CA VAL A 357 -28.31 -4.22 0.64
C VAL A 357 -29.32 -3.13 1.05
N PRO A 358 -29.38 -2.67 2.31
CA PRO A 358 -30.26 -1.55 2.67
C PRO A 358 -29.78 -0.24 2.02
N LEU A 359 -28.47 -0.01 1.92
CA LEU A 359 -27.95 1.20 1.28
C LEU A 359 -28.32 1.30 -0.20
N SER A 360 -28.43 0.18 -0.94
CA SER A 360 -28.84 0.23 -2.34
C SER A 360 -30.27 0.69 -2.56
N ARG A 361 -31.10 0.72 -1.50
CA ARG A 361 -32.45 1.26 -1.54
C ARG A 361 -32.53 2.73 -1.15
N LEU A 362 -31.53 3.21 -0.39
CA LEU A 362 -31.50 4.57 0.18
C LEU A 362 -30.63 5.53 -0.63
N LEU A 363 -29.58 5.02 -1.26
CA LEU A 363 -28.58 5.82 -1.95
C LEU A 363 -29.03 6.15 -3.38
N PRO A 364 -28.97 7.43 -3.79
CA PRO A 364 -29.37 7.84 -5.13
C PRO A 364 -28.31 7.46 -6.18
N ASP A 365 -28.75 7.27 -7.42
CA ASP A 365 -27.84 7.19 -8.55
C ASP A 365 -27.18 8.56 -8.79
N PHE A 366 -25.85 8.58 -8.92
CA PHE A 366 -25.12 9.81 -9.22
C PHE A 366 -24.66 9.82 -10.67
N THR A 367 -24.95 10.91 -11.38
CA THR A 367 -24.35 11.18 -12.69
C THR A 367 -23.12 12.04 -12.50
N VAL A 368 -21.94 11.41 -12.51
CA VAL A 368 -20.66 12.09 -12.33
C VAL A 368 -20.03 12.21 -13.71
N TYR A 369 -20.18 13.40 -14.31
CA TYR A 369 -19.65 13.76 -15.65
C TYR A 369 -20.07 12.82 -16.78
N GLY A 370 -21.39 12.59 -16.91
CA GLY A 370 -21.95 11.75 -17.96
C GLY A 370 -21.84 10.23 -17.72
N GLN A 371 -21.04 9.79 -16.75
CA GLN A 371 -21.09 8.42 -16.26
C GLN A 371 -22.14 8.30 -15.15
N ARG A 372 -23.14 7.46 -15.35
CA ARG A 372 -24.12 7.12 -14.32
C ARG A 372 -23.53 6.06 -13.39
N LEU A 373 -23.15 6.48 -12.20
CA LEU A 373 -22.72 5.59 -11.12
C LEU A 373 -23.97 5.12 -10.38
N THR A 374 -24.42 3.91 -10.72
CA THR A 374 -25.51 3.25 -10.01
C THR A 374 -24.97 2.52 -8.80
N TYR A 375 -25.54 2.75 -7.63
CA TYR A 375 -25.15 1.99 -6.45
C TYR A 375 -25.66 0.55 -6.59
N ARG A 376 -24.74 -0.42 -6.59
CA ARG A 376 -25.08 -1.85 -6.68
C ARG A 376 -24.81 -2.56 -5.38
N ALA A 377 -25.77 -3.36 -4.94
CA ALA A 377 -25.60 -4.25 -3.81
C ALA A 377 -24.45 -5.23 -4.09
N ILE A 378 -23.63 -5.44 -3.07
CA ILE A 378 -22.46 -6.30 -3.14
C ILE A 378 -22.93 -7.75 -3.03
N SER A 379 -22.49 -8.60 -3.96
CA SER A 379 -22.84 -10.02 -3.97
C SER A 379 -22.29 -10.76 -2.75
N ALA A 380 -23.06 -11.69 -2.20
CA ALA A 380 -22.60 -12.65 -1.20
C ALA A 380 -21.44 -13.54 -1.68
N ARG A 381 -21.22 -13.66 -3.00
CA ARG A 381 -20.11 -14.47 -3.56
C ARG A 381 -18.72 -14.03 -3.09
N VAL A 382 -18.65 -12.82 -2.56
CA VAL A 382 -17.49 -12.22 -1.95
C VAL A 382 -16.94 -13.05 -0.76
N PHE A 383 -17.76 -13.90 -0.15
CA PHE A 383 -17.34 -14.78 0.94
C PHE A 383 -16.26 -15.78 0.57
N TYR A 384 -16.21 -16.25 -0.67
CA TYR A 384 -15.27 -17.30 -1.05
C TYR A 384 -13.85 -16.75 -1.26
N GLY A 385 -13.71 -15.46 -1.59
CA GLY A 385 -12.43 -14.84 -1.91
C GLY A 385 -11.38 -14.98 -0.79
N PRO A 386 -11.67 -14.61 0.48
CA PRO A 386 -10.71 -14.75 1.57
C PRO A 386 -10.34 -16.22 1.83
N TRP A 387 -11.31 -17.13 1.73
CA TRP A 387 -11.08 -18.56 1.97
C TRP A 387 -10.22 -19.24 0.91
N VAL A 388 -10.17 -18.69 -0.31
CA VAL A 388 -9.29 -19.16 -1.39
C VAL A 388 -7.94 -18.45 -1.34
N LEU A 389 -7.94 -17.12 -1.29
CA LEU A 389 -6.74 -16.31 -1.49
C LEU A 389 -5.82 -16.28 -0.27
N LEU A 390 -6.37 -16.28 0.95
CA LEU A 390 -5.55 -16.26 2.17
C LEU A 390 -4.70 -17.51 2.36
N PRO A 391 -5.21 -18.76 2.21
CA PRO A 391 -4.34 -19.93 2.33
C PRO A 391 -3.27 -19.96 1.23
N ILE A 392 -3.55 -19.52 -0.01
CA ILE A 392 -2.54 -19.40 -1.07
C ILE A 392 -1.48 -18.35 -0.70
N ALA A 393 -1.89 -17.19 -0.20
CA ALA A 393 -0.94 -16.17 0.25
C ALA A 393 -0.09 -16.69 1.42
N ALA A 394 -0.71 -17.42 2.35
CA ALA A 394 -0.04 -18.01 3.50
C ALA A 394 0.94 -19.12 3.08
N THR A 395 0.60 -19.98 2.10
CA THR A 395 1.53 -20.99 1.56
C THR A 395 2.73 -20.35 0.88
N ILE A 396 2.51 -19.37 0.00
CA ILE A 396 3.61 -18.63 -0.66
C ILE A 396 4.55 -18.05 0.40
N HIS A 397 3.99 -17.45 1.45
CA HIS A 397 4.81 -16.91 2.54
C HIS A 397 5.55 -17.96 3.36
N LEU A 398 4.95 -19.14 3.60
CA LEU A 398 5.60 -20.24 4.31
C LEU A 398 6.71 -20.87 3.47
N VAL A 399 6.47 -21.16 2.19
CA VAL A 399 7.46 -21.79 1.30
C VAL A 399 8.63 -20.84 1.06
N PHE A 400 8.34 -19.58 0.74
CA PHE A 400 9.34 -18.56 0.49
C PHE A 400 9.70 -17.80 1.75
N TYR A 401 9.53 -18.42 2.93
CA TYR A 401 9.84 -17.79 4.20
C TYR A 401 11.30 -17.41 4.32
N ARG A 402 12.24 -17.88 3.48
CA ARG A 402 13.66 -17.43 3.43
C ARG A 402 13.95 -16.34 2.38
N ARG A 403 13.05 -16.14 1.41
CA ARG A 403 13.27 -15.27 0.24
C ARG A 403 12.09 -14.30 0.09
N PRO A 404 12.09 -13.15 0.81
CA PRO A 404 10.93 -12.26 0.88
C PRO A 404 10.65 -11.57 -0.46
N ILE A 405 11.70 -11.31 -1.25
CA ILE A 405 11.57 -10.74 -2.61
C ILE A 405 10.76 -11.69 -3.50
N LEU A 406 11.11 -12.98 -3.54
CA LEU A 406 10.36 -13.98 -4.32
C LEU A 406 8.93 -14.13 -3.83
N SER A 407 8.72 -14.13 -2.51
CA SER A 407 7.37 -14.15 -1.93
C SER A 407 6.54 -12.95 -2.40
N MET A 408 7.11 -11.74 -2.40
CA MET A 408 6.40 -10.53 -2.86
C MET A 408 6.12 -10.57 -4.36
N ILE A 409 7.08 -11.02 -5.18
CA ILE A 409 6.90 -11.20 -6.63
C ILE A 409 5.76 -12.19 -6.89
N LEU A 410 5.74 -13.34 -6.20
CA LEU A 410 4.68 -14.34 -6.34
C LEU A 410 3.31 -13.84 -5.88
N LEU A 411 3.25 -13.05 -4.80
CA LEU A 411 1.99 -12.43 -4.36
C LEU A 411 1.50 -11.37 -5.32
N MET A 412 2.40 -10.59 -5.92
CA MET A 412 2.06 -9.62 -6.95
C MET A 412 1.61 -10.31 -8.24
N ALA A 413 2.28 -11.40 -8.63
CA ALA A 413 1.87 -12.23 -9.76
C ALA A 413 0.51 -12.87 -9.50
N LEU A 414 0.24 -13.35 -8.29
CA LEU A 414 -1.08 -13.86 -7.87
C LEU A 414 -2.14 -12.77 -7.96
N MET A 415 -1.86 -11.57 -7.45
CA MET A 415 -2.77 -10.41 -7.58
C MET A 415 -3.09 -10.15 -9.05
N TYR A 416 -2.06 -10.03 -9.90
CA TYR A 416 -2.23 -9.73 -11.30
C TYR A 416 -3.01 -10.85 -12.02
N ALA A 417 -2.74 -12.11 -11.71
CA ALA A 417 -3.48 -13.24 -12.23
C ALA A 417 -4.96 -13.19 -11.83
N VAL A 418 -5.28 -12.84 -10.57
CA VAL A 418 -6.66 -12.68 -10.10
C VAL A 418 -7.37 -11.54 -10.84
N VAL A 419 -6.71 -10.40 -11.02
CA VAL A 419 -7.27 -9.26 -11.76
C VAL A 419 -7.49 -9.62 -13.23
N LEU A 420 -6.47 -10.19 -13.87
CA LEU A 420 -6.50 -10.57 -15.29
C LEU A 420 -7.57 -11.65 -15.55
N PHE A 421 -7.69 -12.65 -14.67
CA PHE A 421 -8.72 -13.68 -14.76
C PHE A 421 -10.12 -13.12 -14.57
N ALA A 422 -10.29 -12.13 -13.69
CA ALA A 422 -11.56 -11.44 -13.49
C ALA A 422 -11.95 -10.53 -14.66
N GLU A 423 -10.98 -9.95 -15.37
CA GLU A 423 -11.23 -9.19 -16.60
C GLU A 423 -11.53 -10.11 -17.79
N LEU A 424 -10.77 -11.21 -17.96
CA LEU A 424 -10.92 -12.15 -19.07
C LEU A 424 -12.23 -12.95 -19.05
N LEU A 425 -12.73 -13.32 -17.87
CA LEU A 425 -13.94 -14.15 -17.78
C LEU A 425 -15.27 -13.39 -17.93
N SER A 426 -15.25 -12.12 -18.33
CA SER A 426 -16.35 -11.16 -18.15
C SER A 426 -16.72 -11.02 -16.67
N HIS A 427 -17.48 -9.98 -16.29
CA HIS A 427 -17.73 -9.58 -14.89
C HIS A 427 -18.32 -10.66 -13.95
N ASP A 428 -18.58 -11.86 -14.46
CA ASP A 428 -18.87 -13.06 -13.69
C ASP A 428 -17.63 -13.97 -13.63
N LEU A 429 -16.96 -13.99 -12.47
CA LEU A 429 -15.99 -15.01 -12.09
C LEU A 429 -16.68 -16.40 -12.06
N ARG A 430 -16.97 -17.02 -13.20
CA ARG A 430 -17.76 -18.27 -13.33
C ARG A 430 -17.33 -19.42 -12.39
N PRO A 431 -16.04 -19.69 -12.12
CA PRO A 431 -15.66 -20.73 -11.14
C PRO A 431 -15.90 -20.32 -9.67
N LEU A 432 -15.98 -19.03 -9.35
CA LEU A 432 -16.45 -18.51 -8.06
C LEU A 432 -17.97 -18.24 -8.04
N ALA A 433 -18.62 -18.25 -9.21
CA ALA A 433 -20.06 -18.06 -9.35
C ALA A 433 -20.84 -19.32 -8.97
N ASN A 434 -20.23 -20.50 -9.16
CA ASN A 434 -20.76 -21.77 -8.68
C ASN A 434 -20.27 -22.01 -7.25
N ALA A 435 -21.14 -21.75 -6.27
CA ALA A 435 -20.90 -22.05 -4.84
C ALA A 435 -20.24 -23.41 -4.54
N PRO A 436 -20.61 -24.54 -5.20
CA PRO A 436 -19.94 -25.81 -4.96
C PRO A 436 -18.48 -25.82 -5.46
N ALA A 437 -18.19 -25.23 -6.62
CA ALA A 437 -16.84 -25.17 -7.17
C ALA A 437 -15.92 -24.24 -6.36
N ALA A 438 -16.46 -23.13 -5.85
CA ALA A 438 -15.73 -22.24 -4.95
C ALA A 438 -15.40 -22.92 -3.61
N GLY A 439 -16.35 -23.70 -3.08
CA GLY A 439 -16.17 -24.50 -1.87
C GLY A 439 -15.07 -25.55 -2.02
N THR A 440 -15.09 -26.33 -3.12
CA THR A 440 -14.04 -27.34 -3.38
C THR A 440 -12.67 -26.70 -3.60
N LEU A 441 -12.59 -25.56 -4.28
CA LEU A 441 -11.34 -24.85 -4.46
C LEU A 441 -10.79 -24.34 -3.12
N ALA A 442 -11.65 -23.78 -2.26
CA ALA A 442 -11.25 -23.33 -0.93
C ALA A 442 -10.73 -24.49 -0.06
N THR A 443 -11.42 -25.64 -0.04
CA THR A 443 -10.96 -26.81 0.72
C THR A 443 -9.62 -27.32 0.21
N LEU A 444 -9.41 -27.38 -1.12
CA LEU A 444 -8.12 -27.75 -1.72
C LEU A 444 -7.01 -26.78 -1.30
N CYS A 445 -7.24 -25.47 -1.35
CA CYS A 445 -6.23 -24.48 -0.93
C CYS A 445 -5.85 -24.63 0.55
N TRP A 446 -6.81 -24.89 1.42
CA TRP A 446 -6.55 -25.13 2.85
C TRP A 446 -5.83 -26.46 3.10
N LEU A 447 -6.16 -27.53 2.36
CA LEU A 447 -5.43 -28.80 2.43
C LEU A 447 -3.97 -28.64 2.02
N VAL A 448 -3.70 -27.93 0.92
CA VAL A 448 -2.33 -27.60 0.49
C VAL A 448 -1.62 -26.78 1.56
N PHE A 449 -2.30 -25.80 2.17
CA PHE A 449 -1.72 -25.02 3.27
C PHE A 449 -1.35 -25.87 4.48
N ILE A 450 -2.24 -26.76 4.90
CA ILE A 450 -2.01 -27.67 6.02
C ILE A 450 -0.84 -28.62 5.71
N LEU A 451 -0.76 -29.15 4.49
CA LEU A 451 0.31 -30.06 4.05
C LEU A 451 1.67 -29.37 3.98
N VAL A 452 1.71 -28.10 3.56
CA VAL A 452 2.94 -27.29 3.57
C VAL A 452 3.36 -26.93 5.01
N LEU A 453 2.40 -26.82 5.92
CA LEU A 453 2.63 -26.47 7.33
C LEU A 453 3.10 -27.67 8.16
N SER A 454 2.65 -28.88 7.84
CA SER A 454 3.01 -30.14 8.52
C SER A 454 4.44 -30.54 8.23
#